data_AF-Q3ZUB6-F1
#
_entry.id   AF-Q3ZUB6-F1
#
_cell.length_a   1.000
_cell.length_b   1.000
_cell.length_c   1.000
_cell.angle_alpha   90.00
_cell.angle_beta   90.00
_cell.angle_gamma   90.00
#
_symmetry.space_group_name_H-M   'P 1'
#
loop_
_entity.id
_entity.type
_entity.pdbx_description
1 polymer ?
#
loop_
_entity_poly.entity_id
_entity_poly.type
_entity_poly.pdbx_seq_one_letter_code
_entity_poly.pdbx_strand_id
1 'polypeptide(L)'
;KDHIEQNHINVKIADIDIDLYPKNANVVVNVNGMEIPINNLPYQHPTAKIQIRPKGEGISIYAPTHGLHEVYFDRNTWKVK
;
A
#
# COMPACT_ATOMS: atom_id res chain seq x y z
N LYS A 1 -2.73 22.87 -16.46
CA LYS A 1 -2.69 21.40 -16.45
C LYS A 1 -3.25 20.99 -15.10
N ASP A 2 -4.51 20.61 -15.06
CA ASP A 2 -5.19 20.22 -13.83
C ASP A 2 -4.44 19.06 -13.20
N HIS A 3 -3.83 19.31 -12.04
CA HIS A 3 -3.33 18.25 -11.18
C HIS A 3 -4.58 17.57 -10.64
N ILE A 4 -5.03 16.50 -11.31
CA ILE A 4 -5.98 15.58 -10.71
C ILE A 4 -5.29 15.08 -9.45
N GLU A 5 -5.75 15.54 -8.29
CA GLU A 5 -5.33 15.08 -6.98
C GLU A 5 -5.51 13.55 -6.98
N GLN A 6 -4.42 12.83 -7.18
CA GLN A 6 -4.45 11.37 -7.13
C GLN A 6 -4.57 11.02 -5.66
N ASN A 7 -5.58 10.21 -5.31
CA ASN A 7 -5.69 9.62 -3.99
C ASN A 7 -4.37 8.90 -3.69
N HIS A 8 -3.49 9.52 -2.91
CA HIS A 8 -2.20 8.97 -2.53
C HIS A 8 -2.23 8.84 -1.03
N ILE A 9 -2.02 7.62 -0.54
CA ILE A 9 -1.81 7.39 0.88
C ILE A 9 -0.37 6.96 1.14
N ASN A 10 0.16 7.48 2.23
CA ASN A 10 1.46 7.12 2.75
C ASN A 10 1.26 6.45 4.11
N VAL A 11 1.84 5.26 4.29
CA VAL A 11 1.74 4.47 5.52
C VAL A 11 3.16 4.24 6.04
N LYS A 12 3.51 4.95 7.12
CA LYS A 12 4.80 4.78 7.82
C LYS A 12 4.61 3.85 9.02
N ILE A 13 5.35 2.75 9.04
CA ILE A 13 5.32 1.76 10.13
C ILE A 13 6.76 1.49 10.56
N ALA A 14 7.12 1.90 11.77
CA ALA A 14 8.52 1.90 12.23
C ALA A 14 9.44 2.67 11.24
N ASP A 15 10.45 2.02 10.70
CA ASP A 15 11.40 2.54 9.71
C ASP A 15 10.98 2.28 8.24
N ILE A 16 9.76 1.75 8.03
CA ILE A 16 9.27 1.34 6.72
C ILE A 16 8.26 2.35 6.19
N ASP A 17 8.51 2.81 4.97
CA ASP A 17 7.68 3.76 4.25
C ASP A 17 6.94 3.05 3.11
N ILE A 18 5.61 3.14 3.08
CA ILE A 18 4.79 2.50 2.05
C ILE A 18 3.88 3.53 1.38
N ASP A 19 4.11 3.76 0.09
CA ASP A 19 3.25 4.60 -0.74
C ASP A 19 2.28 3.75 -1.56
N LEU A 20 1.03 4.17 -1.58
CA LEU A 20 -0.02 3.61 -2.42
C LEU A 20 -0.70 4.72 -3.21
N TYR A 21 -0.70 4.59 -4.53
CA TYR A 21 -1.35 5.57 -5.42
C TYR A 21 -1.86 4.89 -6.69
N PRO A 22 -2.93 5.43 -7.30
CA PRO A 22 -3.46 4.92 -8.56
C PRO A 22 -2.52 5.28 -9.71
N LYS A 23 -2.25 4.31 -10.60
CA LYS A 23 -1.56 4.52 -11.88
C LYS A 23 -2.30 3.75 -12.96
N ASN A 24 -2.90 4.47 -13.91
CA ASN A 24 -3.77 3.91 -14.93
C ASN A 24 -4.95 3.12 -14.31
N ALA A 25 -5.08 1.83 -14.63
CA ALA A 25 -6.12 0.95 -14.10
C ALA A 25 -5.72 0.23 -12.79
N ASN A 26 -4.49 0.42 -12.29
CA ASN A 26 -3.94 -0.33 -11.17
C ASN A 26 -3.56 0.57 -9.99
N VAL A 27 -3.30 -0.06 -8.84
CA VAL A 27 -2.62 0.57 -7.70
C VAL A 27 -1.14 0.24 -7.79
N VAL A 28 -0.30 1.25 -7.59
CA VAL A 28 1.15 1.08 -7.43
C VAL A 28 1.49 1.04 -5.95
N VAL A 29 2.44 0.19 -5.61
CA VAL A 29 3.01 0.08 -4.26
C VAL A 29 4.48 0.42 -4.34
N ASN A 30 4.92 1.42 -3.57
CA ASN A 30 6.35 1.62 -3.30
C ASN A 30 6.64 1.28 -1.85
N VAL A 31 7.72 0.53 -1.61
CA VAL A 31 8.23 0.25 -0.27
C VAL A 31 9.63 0.84 -0.17
N ASN A 32 9.84 1.77 0.76
CA ASN A 32 11.08 2.51 0.94
C ASN A 32 11.60 3.14 -0.38
N GLY A 33 10.68 3.71 -1.16
CA GLY A 33 10.98 4.32 -2.46
C GLY A 33 11.19 3.34 -3.62
N MET A 34 11.10 2.02 -3.40
CA MET A 34 11.21 1.01 -4.45
C MET A 34 9.83 0.52 -4.89
N GLU A 35 9.52 0.65 -6.18
CA GLU A 35 8.28 0.12 -6.76
C GLU A 35 8.27 -1.41 -6.70
N ILE A 36 7.21 -1.98 -6.12
CA ILE A 36 6.96 -3.42 -6.09
C ILE A 36 6.01 -3.77 -7.24
N PRO A 37 6.45 -4.57 -8.23
CA PRO A 37 5.58 -5.02 -9.30
C PRO A 37 4.39 -5.79 -8.73
N ILE A 38 3.19 -5.57 -9.28
CA ILE A 38 1.96 -6.23 -8.78
C ILE A 38 2.04 -7.75 -8.83
N ASN A 39 2.77 -8.30 -9.81
CA ASN A 39 3.03 -9.74 -9.97
C ASN A 39 3.96 -10.32 -8.88
N ASN A 40 4.61 -9.45 -8.10
CA ASN A 40 5.47 -9.84 -6.98
C ASN A 40 4.72 -9.77 -5.64
N LEU A 41 3.42 -9.48 -5.64
CA LEU A 41 2.58 -9.56 -4.45
C LEU A 41 2.04 -10.99 -4.24
N PRO A 42 1.89 -11.47 -2.99
CA PRO A 42 2.06 -10.73 -1.74
C PRO A 42 3.52 -10.47 -1.37
N TYR A 43 3.82 -9.24 -0.98
CA TYR A 43 5.11 -8.85 -0.45
C TYR A 43 5.11 -9.02 1.07
N GLN A 44 6.14 -9.69 1.58
CA GLN A 44 6.41 -9.80 3.03
C GLN A 44 7.71 -9.06 3.32
N HIS A 45 7.65 -8.08 4.22
CA HIS A 45 8.86 -7.36 4.58
C HIS A 45 9.81 -8.28 5.38
N PRO A 46 11.12 -8.31 5.09
CA PRO A 46 12.03 -9.29 5.68
C PRO A 46 12.27 -9.10 7.18
N THR A 47 12.20 -7.86 7.68
CA THR A 47 12.56 -7.50 9.06
C THR A 47 11.36 -7.15 9.93
N ALA A 48 10.25 -6.72 9.32
CA ALA A 48 9.01 -6.37 10.01
C ALA A 48 7.91 -7.32 9.55
N LYS A 49 7.03 -7.73 10.47
CA LYS A 49 5.88 -8.61 10.16
C LYS A 49 4.77 -7.82 9.44
N ILE A 50 5.15 -7.19 8.33
CA ILE A 50 4.30 -6.40 7.44
C ILE A 50 4.03 -7.22 6.18
N GLN A 51 2.76 -7.32 5.83
CA GLN A 51 2.31 -7.99 4.61
C GLN A 51 1.56 -7.01 3.73
N ILE A 52 1.91 -6.97 2.45
CA ILE A 52 1.23 -6.18 1.42
C ILE A 52 0.67 -7.18 0.41
N ARG A 53 -0.63 -7.16 0.15
CA ARG A 53 -1.27 -8.12 -0.77
C ARG A 53 -2.45 -7.51 -1.53
N PRO A 54 -2.81 -8.07 -2.70
CA PRO A 54 -4.03 -7.69 -3.40
C PRO A 54 -5.26 -8.07 -2.57
N LYS A 55 -6.31 -7.25 -2.64
CA LYS A 55 -7.62 -7.53 -2.04
C LYS A 55 -8.71 -6.86 -2.87
N GLY A 56 -9.54 -7.67 -3.54
CA GLY A 56 -10.52 -7.14 -4.50
C GLY A 56 -9.81 -6.29 -5.57
N GLU A 57 -10.31 -5.07 -5.78
CA GLU A 57 -9.77 -4.11 -6.76
C GLU A 57 -8.58 -3.28 -6.25
N GLY A 58 -8.08 -3.57 -5.05
CA GLY A 58 -7.08 -2.75 -4.35
C GLY A 58 -5.97 -3.55 -3.66
N ILE A 59 -5.26 -2.87 -2.77
CA ILE A 59 -4.14 -3.38 -1.99
C ILE A 59 -4.47 -3.25 -0.49
N SER A 60 -4.11 -4.26 0.28
CA SER A 60 -4.14 -4.21 1.74
C SER A 60 -2.74 -4.34 2.34
N ILE A 61 -2.45 -3.50 3.32
CA ILE A 61 -1.29 -3.54 4.20
C ILE A 61 -1.74 -4.07 5.57
N TYR A 62 -1.05 -5.09 6.09
CA TYR A 62 -1.26 -5.63 7.42
C TYR A 62 0.03 -5.49 8.23
N ALA A 63 -0.07 -4.99 9.46
CA ALA A 63 1.05 -4.93 10.38
C ALA A 63 0.58 -5.10 11.83
N PRO A 64 -0.03 -6.26 12.17
CA PRO A 64 -0.70 -6.44 13.46
C PRO A 64 0.27 -6.34 14.65
N THR A 65 1.55 -6.67 14.46
CA THR A 65 2.58 -6.51 15.50
C THR A 65 2.95 -5.05 15.78
N HIS A 66 2.48 -4.12 14.94
CA HIS A 66 2.63 -2.69 15.10
C HIS A 66 1.29 -2.00 15.41
N GLY A 67 0.26 -2.76 15.82
CA GLY A 67 -1.05 -2.22 16.18
C GLY A 67 -1.92 -1.81 14.99
N LEU A 68 -1.47 -2.04 13.76
CA LEU A 68 -2.22 -1.75 12.54
C LEU A 68 -2.82 -3.05 11.99
N HIS A 69 -4.14 -3.18 12.11
CA HIS A 69 -4.82 -4.38 11.63
C HIS A 69 -4.86 -4.41 10.10
N GLU A 70 -5.41 -3.38 9.46
CA GLU A 70 -5.46 -3.28 8.00
C GLU A 70 -5.50 -1.83 7.52
N VAL A 71 -4.68 -1.49 6.53
CA VAL A 71 -4.92 -0.34 5.64
C VAL A 71 -5.29 -0.90 4.28
N TYR A 72 -6.50 -0.60 3.82
CA TYR A 72 -6.98 -0.93 2.48
C TYR A 72 -6.97 0.31 1.61
N PHE A 73 -6.55 0.15 0.36
CA PHE A 73 -6.55 1.21 -0.64
C PHE A 73 -6.95 0.67 -2.00
N ASP A 74 -7.90 1.32 -2.65
CA ASP A 74 -8.19 1.16 -4.08
C ASP A 74 -8.28 2.54 -4.76
N ARG A 75 -8.63 2.55 -6.05
CA ARG A 75 -8.71 3.80 -6.83
C ARG A 75 -9.75 4.80 -6.31
N ASN A 76 -10.78 4.33 -5.62
CA ASN A 76 -11.97 5.08 -5.23
C ASN A 76 -12.01 5.37 -3.73
N THR A 77 -11.39 4.53 -2.89
CA THR A 77 -11.51 4.62 -1.44
C THR A 77 -10.29 4.07 -0.71
N TRP A 78 -10.14 4.50 0.54
CA TRP A 78 -9.21 3.96 1.49
C TRP A 78 -9.90 3.72 2.83
N LYS A 79 -9.44 2.70 3.58
CA LYS A 79 -10.00 2.35 4.90
C LYS A 79 -8.88 1.92 5.82
N VAL A 80 -8.97 2.33 7.08
CA VAL A 80 -8.12 1.84 8.18
C VAL A 80 -8.99 1.07 9.15
N LYS A 81 -8.52 -0.10 9.58
CA LYS A 81 -9.14 -0.91 10.63
C LYS A 81 -8.16 -1.16 11.76
#